data_AF-V5I537-F1
#
_entry.id   AF-V5I537-F1
#
_cell.length_a   1.000
_cell.length_b   1.000
_cell.length_c   1.000
_cell.angle_alpha   90.00
_cell.angle_beta   90.00
_cell.angle_gamma   90.00
#
_symmetry.space_group_name_H-M   'P 1'
#
loop_
_entity.id
_entity.type
_entity.pdbx_description
1 polymer ?
#
loop_
_entity_poly.entity_id
_entity_poly.type
_entity_poly.pdbx_seq_one_letter_code
_entity_poly.pdbx_strand_id
1 'polypeptide(L)' 'TMIEIPFLKSLPTHMDFEGQKRAEKIFQTVIVIFAVLGLAWGYAVQQFSYTVLTLGAGFVFSCLLTLPPWPSLP' A
#
# COMPACT_ATOMS: atom_id res chain seq x y z
N THR A 1 -25.35 11.98 -36.17
CA THR A 1 -25.01 12.93 -35.09
C THR A 1 -24.78 12.13 -33.82
N MET A 2 -23.65 12.36 -33.16
CA MET A 2 -23.07 11.44 -32.17
C MET A 2 -24.02 11.16 -31.00
N ILE A 3 -24.08 9.88 -30.61
CA ILE A 3 -24.76 9.40 -29.41
C ILE A 3 -24.00 9.99 -28.21
N GLU A 4 -24.48 11.10 -27.66
CA GLU A 4 -24.01 11.63 -26.38
C GLU A 4 -24.41 10.64 -25.28
N ILE A 5 -23.48 9.80 -24.83
CA ILE A 5 -23.70 8.90 -23.69
C ILE A 5 -23.41 9.71 -22.42
N PRO A 6 -24.42 10.20 -21.68
CA PRO A 6 -24.23 11.13 -20.56
C PRO A 6 -23.38 10.54 -19.42
N PHE A 7 -23.33 9.21 -19.35
CA PHE A 7 -22.50 8.44 -18.41
C PHE A 7 -21.00 8.70 -18.55
N LEU A 8 -20.48 8.94 -19.76
CA LEU A 8 -19.04 9.18 -19.97
C LEU A 8 -18.59 10.56 -19.47
N LYS A 9 -19.50 11.55 -19.43
CA LYS A 9 -19.21 12.89 -18.89
C LYS A 9 -19.24 12.94 -17.37
N SER A 10 -19.89 11.98 -16.70
CA SER A 10 -19.99 11.95 -15.23
C SER A 10 -18.87 11.16 -14.55
N LEU A 11 -17.92 10.60 -15.30
CA LEU A 11 -16.75 9.96 -14.71
C LEU A 11 -15.81 11.03 -14.16
N PRO A 12 -15.51 11.04 -12.86
CA PRO A 12 -14.51 11.95 -12.30
C PRO A 12 -13.15 11.57 -12.88
N THR A 13 -12.64 12.37 -13.81
CA THR A 13 -11.31 12.20 -14.42
C THR A 13 -10.19 12.77 -13.56
N HIS A 14 -10.53 13.45 -12.47
CA HIS A 14 -9.59 14.04 -11.54
C HIS A 14 -9.07 12.98 -10.57
N MET A 15 -7.85 12.49 -10.82
CA MET A 15 -7.16 11.57 -9.93
C MET A 15 -6.68 12.30 -8.66
N ASP A 16 -6.84 11.67 -7.49
CA ASP A 16 -6.27 12.17 -6.23
C ASP A 16 -4.81 11.74 -6.10
N PHE A 17 -3.92 12.52 -6.71
CA PHE A 17 -2.48 12.28 -6.68
C PHE A 17 -1.87 12.47 -5.28
N GLU A 18 -2.41 13.38 -4.46
CA GLU A 18 -1.81 13.70 -3.17
C GLU A 18 -2.13 12.63 -2.12
N GLY A 19 -3.39 12.17 -2.07
CA GLY A 19 -3.80 11.03 -1.25
C GLY A 19 -3.06 9.76 -1.64
N GLN A 20 -2.97 9.47 -2.94
CA GLN A 20 -2.26 8.30 -3.45
C GLN A 20 -0.76 8.34 -3.11
N LYS A 21 -0.09 9.48 -3.28
CA LYS A 21 1.34 9.63 -2.95
C LYS A 21 1.61 9.41 -1.46
N ARG A 22 0.72 9.89 -0.58
CA ARG A 22 0.84 9.67 0.87
C ARG A 22 0.65 8.20 1.21
N ALA A 23 -0.36 7.55 0.65
CA ALA A 23 -0.60 6.12 0.84
C ALA A 23 0.61 5.28 0.41
N GLU A 24 1.20 5.57 -0.76
CA GLU A 24 2.39 4.87 -1.26
C GLU A 24 3.59 5.04 -0.33
N LYS A 25 3.84 6.25 0.17
CA LYS A 25 4.94 6.52 1.10
C LYS A 25 4.78 5.76 2.42
N ILE A 26 3.56 5.65 2.94
CA ILE A 26 3.25 4.88 4.15
C ILE A 26 3.50 3.39 3.88
N PHE A 27 2.98 2.87 2.75
CA PHE A 27 3.18 1.48 2.35
C PHE A 27 4.68 1.14 2.29
N GLN A 28 5.47 1.93 1.56
CA GLN A 28 6.90 1.71 1.39
C GLN A 28 7.65 1.77 2.73
N THR A 29 7.31 2.74 3.58
CA THR A 29 7.94 2.91 4.90
C THR A 29 7.73 1.67 5.77
N VAL A 30 6.48 1.18 5.84
CA VAL A 30 6.14 -0.03 6.61
C VAL A 30 6.88 -1.25 6.08
N ILE A 31 6.85 -1.49 4.77
CA ILE A 31 7.54 -2.63 4.15
C ILE A 31 9.04 -2.63 4.46
N VAL A 32 9.69 -1.47 4.36
CA VAL A 32 11.14 -1.36 4.63
C VAL A 32 11.47 -1.68 6.08
N ILE A 33 10.65 -1.22 7.05
CA ILE A 33 10.86 -1.53 8.47
C ILE A 33 10.76 -3.04 8.70
N PHE A 34 9.71 -3.69 8.17
CA PHE A 34 9.53 -5.14 8.30
C PHE A 34 10.63 -5.93 7.58
N ALA A 35 11.12 -5.44 6.44
CA ALA A 35 12.22 -6.05 5.71
C ALA A 35 13.52 -6.03 6.51
N VAL A 36 13.86 -4.89 7.14
CA VAL A 36 15.08 -4.76 7.95
C VAL A 36 15.01 -5.65 9.21
N LEU A 37 13.89 -5.63 9.92
CA LEU A 37 13.67 -6.47 11.10
C LEU A 37 13.70 -7.96 10.74
N GLY A 38 13.02 -8.32 9.64
CA GLY A 38 13.00 -9.67 9.09
C GLY A 38 14.38 -10.18 8.70
N LEU A 39 15.19 -9.33 8.06
CA LEU A 39 16.54 -9.67 7.66
C LEU A 39 17.46 -9.83 8.87
N ALA A 40 17.38 -8.93 9.86
CA ALA A 40 18.16 -9.04 11.10
C ALA A 40 17.83 -10.33 11.86
N TRP A 41 16.54 -10.67 12.00
CA TRP A 41 16.09 -11.89 12.66
C TRP A 41 16.43 -13.16 11.86
N GLY A 42 16.15 -13.17 10.57
CA GLY A 42 16.47 -14.29 9.69
C GLY A 42 17.97 -14.57 9.63
N TYR A 43 18.81 -13.52 9.70
CA TYR A 43 20.26 -13.67 9.83
C TYR A 43 20.67 -14.28 11.18
N ALA A 44 20.09 -13.83 12.29
CA ALA A 44 20.39 -14.37 13.62
C ALA A 44 20.05 -15.87 13.73
N VAL A 45 18.93 -16.29 13.13
CA VAL A 45 18.46 -17.69 13.16
C VAL A 45 19.05 -18.52 12.00
N GLN A 46 19.80 -17.89 11.08
CA GLN A 46 20.35 -18.52 9.85
C GLN A 46 19.29 -19.19 8.98
N GLN A 47 18.07 -18.65 8.96
CA GLN A 47 16.91 -19.21 8.27
C GLN A 47 16.20 -18.12 7.46
N PHE A 48 16.33 -18.21 6.13
CA PHE A 48 15.77 -17.20 5.21
C PHE A 48 14.24 -17.20 5.19
N SER A 49 13.59 -18.32 5.53
CA SER A 49 12.13 -18.42 5.59
C SER A 49 11.53 -17.38 6.55
N TYR A 50 12.20 -17.08 7.67
CA TYR A 50 11.71 -16.06 8.61
C TYR A 50 11.70 -14.67 7.98
N THR A 51 12.72 -14.31 7.19
CA THR A 51 12.77 -13.03 6.46
C THR A 51 11.57 -12.88 5.53
N VAL A 52 11.21 -13.95 4.81
CA VAL A 52 10.06 -13.95 3.89
C VAL A 52 8.74 -13.86 4.64
N LEU A 53 8.59 -14.58 5.76
CA LEU A 53 7.39 -14.53 6.60
C LEU A 53 7.16 -13.14 7.19
N THR A 54 8.21 -12.50 7.70
CA THR A 54 8.12 -11.14 8.24
C THR A 54 7.84 -10.11 7.16
N LEU A 55 8.39 -10.28 5.96
CA LEU A 55 8.10 -9.42 4.81
C LEU A 55 6.63 -9.57 4.37
N GLY A 56 6.14 -10.81 4.29
CA GLY A 56 4.74 -11.11 3.98
C GLY A 56 3.78 -10.54 5.03
N ALA A 57 4.13 -10.65 6.31
CA ALA A 57 3.36 -10.03 7.40
C ALA A 57 3.35 -8.50 7.28
N GLY A 58 4.49 -7.88 6.98
CA GLY A 58 4.60 -6.45 6.73
C GLY A 58 3.76 -6.00 5.52
N PHE A 59 3.68 -6.82 4.48
CA PHE A 59 2.84 -6.58 3.30
C PHE A 59 1.34 -6.63 3.61
N VAL A 60 0.89 -7.66 4.32
CA VAL A 60 -0.53 -7.73 4.73
C VAL A 60 -0.88 -6.55 5.62
N PHE A 61 0.02 -6.17 6.54
CA PHE A 61 -0.18 -5.03 7.41
C PHE A 61 -0.20 -3.69 6.66
N SER A 62 0.72 -3.47 5.71
CA SER A 62 0.72 -2.25 4.89
C SER A 62 -0.50 -2.16 3.99
N CYS A 63 -0.93 -3.27 3.38
CA CYS A 63 -2.17 -3.34 2.63
C CYS A 63 -3.39 -2.98 3.49
N LEU A 64 -3.46 -3.52 4.72
CA LEU A 64 -4.52 -3.17 5.65
C LEU A 64 -4.48 -1.67 6.00
N LEU A 65 -3.31 -1.05 6.08
CA LEU A 65 -3.20 0.39 6.36
C LEU A 65 -3.52 1.29 5.17
N THR A 66 -3.28 0.87 3.93
CA THR A 66 -3.35 1.79 2.77
C THR A 66 -4.50 1.51 1.80
N LEU A 67 -5.12 0.34 1.86
CA LEU A 67 -6.22 -0.05 0.96
C LEU A 67 -7.61 0.37 1.45
N PRO A 68 -7.94 0.29 2.76
CA PRO A 68 -9.24 0.76 3.21
C PRO A 68 -9.35 2.28 3.00
N PRO A 69 -10.52 2.78 2.57
CA PRO A 69 -10.79 4.21 2.57
C PRO A 69 -10.98 4.67 4.01
N TRP A 70 -9.87 4.89 4.72
CA TRP A 70 -9.91 5.45 6.06
C TRP A 70 -10.52 6.84 5.99
N PRO A 71 -11.43 7.20 6.92
CA PRO A 71 -11.94 8.55 6.98
C PRO A 71 -10.74 9.48 7.23
N SER A 72 -10.44 10.35 6.27
CA SER A 72 -9.61 11.51 6.52
C SER A 72 -10.34 12.34 7.56
N LEU A 73 -9.81 12.38 8.78
CA LEU A 73 -10.35 13.24 9.84
C LEU A 73 -10.47 14.67 9.28
N PRO A 74 -11.63 15.35 9.44
CA PRO A 74 -11.87 16.68 8.87
C PRO A 74 -10.88 17.74 9.36
#